data_AF-A0A1Q3MHV7-F1
#
_entry.id   AF-A0A1Q3MHV7-F1
#
_cell.length_a   1.000
_cell.length_b   1.000
_cell.length_c   1.000
_cell.angle_alpha   90.00
_cell.angle_beta   90.00
_cell.angle_gamma   90.00
#
_symmetry.space_group_name_H-M   'P 1'
#
loop_
_entity.id
_entity.type
_entity.pdbx_description
1 polymer ?
#
loop_
_entity_poly.entity_id
_entity_poly.type
_entity_poly.pdbx_seq_one_letter_code
_entity_poly.pdbx_strand_id
1 'polypeptide(L)'
;MMNDVSPEKPHLLKHLEFVQLTIIRLAANSFIVKGWSVTLVAAILAFTGKDSTPAAAWFALLPALMFWGLDAYYLRIERLYRNLYDKVRQTRGSPDSEVDFSLDVSSLSNQETPWIGVAFSKTLFPFYISLIAVIVVVAVLGQQFQRSIGESPQAAVSAGQKGTP
;
A
#
# COMPACT_ATOMS: atom_id res chain seq x y z
N MET A 1 49.14 5.36 -24.92
CA MET A 1 47.85 4.68 -24.72
C MET A 1 46.85 5.77 -24.39
N MET A 2 46.11 6.23 -25.41
CA MET A 2 45.14 7.31 -25.29
C MET A 2 43.92 6.77 -24.55
N ASN A 3 43.54 7.39 -23.44
CA ASN A 3 42.30 7.06 -22.74
C ASN A 3 41.13 7.34 -23.69
N ASP A 4 40.53 6.29 -24.22
CA ASP A 4 39.18 6.35 -24.78
C ASP A 4 38.20 6.54 -23.62
N VAL A 5 38.18 7.77 -23.09
CA VAL A 5 37.07 8.26 -22.28
C VAL A 5 35.94 8.47 -23.28
N SER A 6 35.08 7.46 -23.40
CA SER A 6 33.77 7.57 -24.05
C SER A 6 33.17 8.95 -23.71
N PRO A 7 32.71 9.74 -24.69
CA PRO A 7 32.32 11.13 -24.46
C PRO A 7 31.26 11.16 -23.37
N GLU A 8 31.63 11.67 -22.20
CA GLU A 8 30.71 11.77 -21.08
C GLU A 8 29.58 12.70 -21.55
N LYS A 9 28.33 12.20 -21.57
CA LYS A 9 27.14 12.99 -21.92
C LYS A 9 26.58 13.58 -20.61
N PRO A 10 27.06 14.72 -20.09
CA PRO A 10 26.68 15.23 -18.76
C PRO A 10 25.17 15.48 -18.64
N HIS A 11 24.53 15.93 -19.71
CA HIS A 11 23.07 16.14 -19.77
C HIS A 11 22.28 14.84 -19.56
N LEU A 12 22.78 13.71 -20.07
CA LEU A 12 22.17 12.39 -19.89
C LEU A 12 22.30 11.91 -18.45
N LEU A 13 23.47 12.10 -17.83
CA LEU A 13 23.69 11.78 -16.42
C LEU A 13 22.76 12.60 -15.52
N LYS A 14 22.59 13.89 -15.82
CA LYS A 14 21.68 14.76 -15.07
C LYS A 14 20.22 14.34 -15.22
N HIS A 15 19.80 13.93 -16.42
CA HIS A 15 18.44 13.43 -16.62
C HIS A 15 18.19 12.13 -15.86
N LEU A 16 19.13 11.17 -15.90
CA LEU A 16 19.06 9.95 -15.09
C LEU A 16 18.98 10.25 -13.59
N GLU A 17 19.71 11.27 -13.12
CA GLU A 17 19.62 11.75 -11.73
C GLU A 17 18.22 12.28 -11.40
N PHE A 18 17.59 13.07 -12.29
CA PHE A 18 16.22 13.55 -12.08
C PHE A 18 15.19 12.41 -12.03
N VAL A 19 15.31 11.42 -12.93
CA VAL A 19 14.45 10.23 -12.91
C VAL A 19 14.65 9.45 -11.59
N GLN A 20 15.89 9.28 -11.16
CA GLN A 20 16.23 8.61 -9.90
C GLN A 20 15.67 9.34 -8.68
N LEU A 21 15.74 10.67 -8.65
CA LEU A 21 15.15 11.49 -7.57
C LEU A 21 13.63 11.30 -7.48
N THR A 22 12.94 11.18 -8.62
CA THR A 22 11.50 10.87 -8.67
C THR A 22 11.22 9.47 -8.11
N ILE A 23 12.01 8.46 -8.49
CA ILE A 23 11.88 7.08 -7.96
C ILE A 23 12.02 7.07 -6.43
N ILE A 24 13.03 7.77 -5.90
CA ILE A 24 13.27 7.87 -4.45
C ILE A 24 12.08 8.52 -3.74
N ARG A 25 11.51 9.60 -4.31
CA ARG A 25 10.34 10.28 -3.75
C ARG A 25 9.11 9.37 -3.72
N LEU A 26 8.89 8.58 -4.77
CA LEU A 26 7.77 7.62 -4.83
C LEU A 26 7.92 6.50 -3.81
N ALA A 27 9.13 5.94 -3.66
CA ALA A 27 9.42 4.94 -2.65
C ALA A 27 9.23 5.48 -1.22
N ALA A 28 9.66 6.73 -0.97
CA ALA A 28 9.45 7.39 0.32
C ALA A 28 7.96 7.62 0.61
N ASN A 29 7.18 8.10 -0.36
CA ASN A 29 5.74 8.27 -0.22
C ASN A 29 5.01 6.95 0.04
N SER A 30 5.39 5.87 -0.67
CA SER A 30 4.88 4.51 -0.41
C SER A 30 5.15 4.06 1.04
N PHE A 31 6.36 4.29 1.55
CA PHE A 31 6.70 3.96 2.94
C PHE A 31 5.88 4.77 3.96
N ILE A 32 5.71 6.08 3.71
CA ILE A 32 4.88 6.96 4.55
C ILE A 32 3.43 6.47 4.58
N VAL A 33 2.86 6.09 3.43
CA VAL A 33 1.51 5.52 3.34
C VAL A 33 1.35 4.26 4.18
N LYS A 34 2.33 3.34 4.14
CA LYS A 34 2.32 2.14 4.99
C LYS A 34 2.32 2.49 6.47
N GLY A 35 3.13 3.47 6.89
CA GLY A 35 3.15 3.96 8.27
C GLY A 35 1.78 4.48 8.71
N TRP A 36 1.18 5.39 7.93
CA TRP A 36 -0.15 5.94 8.23
C TRP A 36 -1.25 4.89 8.24
N SER A 37 -1.14 3.85 7.41
CA SER A 37 -2.10 2.75 7.42
C SER A 37 -2.13 2.03 8.76
N VAL A 38 -0.97 1.73 9.34
CA VAL A 38 -0.87 1.08 10.65
C VAL A 38 -1.36 2.01 11.75
N THR A 39 -0.98 3.29 11.72
CA THR A 39 -1.41 4.28 12.71
C THR A 39 -2.92 4.44 12.76
N LEU A 40 -3.58 4.61 11.61
CA LEU A 40 -5.04 4.79 11.55
C LEU A 40 -5.80 3.51 11.93
N VAL A 41 -5.33 2.35 11.47
CA VAL A 41 -5.90 1.06 11.88
C VAL A 41 -5.79 0.88 13.39
N ALA A 42 -4.61 1.10 13.97
CA ALA A 42 -4.39 0.98 15.41
C ALA A 42 -5.26 1.96 16.21
N ALA A 43 -5.40 3.20 15.75
CA ALA A 43 -6.27 4.19 16.39
C ALA A 43 -7.73 3.76 16.41
N ILE A 44 -8.25 3.25 15.29
CA ILE A 44 -9.64 2.74 15.21
C ILE A 44 -9.80 1.52 16.12
N LEU A 45 -8.90 0.54 16.06
CA LEU A 45 -8.99 -0.66 16.90
C LEU A 45 -8.92 -0.30 18.40
N ALA A 46 -8.03 0.61 18.80
CA ALA A 46 -7.94 1.10 20.18
C ALA A 46 -9.21 1.84 20.63
N PHE A 47 -9.83 2.61 19.74
CA PHE A 47 -11.10 3.28 20.01
C PHE A 47 -12.23 2.28 20.25
N THR A 48 -12.24 1.16 19.51
CA THR A 48 -13.30 0.15 19.64
C THR A 48 -13.26 -0.64 20.94
N GLY A 49 -12.12 -0.68 21.63
CA GLY A 49 -11.97 -1.41 22.89
C GLY A 49 -12.55 -0.72 24.13
N LYS A 50 -12.92 0.57 24.05
CA LYS A 50 -13.37 1.34 25.22
C LYS A 50 -14.90 1.42 25.37
N ASP A 51 -15.62 1.85 24.32
CA ASP A 51 -17.05 2.19 24.46
C ASP A 51 -17.90 1.83 23.22
N SER A 52 -17.35 1.06 22.28
CA SER A 52 -18.01 0.77 20.99
C SER A 52 -18.53 -0.66 20.90
N THR A 53 -19.49 -0.88 20.00
CA THR A 53 -19.83 -2.23 19.57
C THR A 53 -18.58 -2.88 18.93
N PRO A 54 -18.27 -4.15 19.21
CA PRO A 54 -17.17 -4.88 18.57
C PRO A 54 -17.26 -4.91 17.04
N ALA A 55 -18.47 -4.71 16.49
CA ALA A 55 -18.70 -4.53 15.07
C ALA A 55 -17.99 -3.28 14.50
N ALA A 56 -17.70 -2.27 15.33
CA ALA A 56 -16.99 -1.07 14.90
C ALA A 56 -15.52 -1.34 14.51
N ALA A 57 -14.93 -2.47 14.92
CA ALA A 57 -13.58 -2.86 14.49
C ALA A 57 -13.48 -3.06 12.96
N TRP A 58 -14.60 -3.42 12.31
CA TRP A 58 -14.68 -3.54 10.86
C TRP A 58 -14.44 -2.21 10.12
N PHE A 59 -14.68 -1.06 10.76
CA PHE A 59 -14.37 0.24 10.16
C PHE A 59 -12.86 0.44 9.91
N ALA A 60 -11.98 -0.30 10.60
CA ALA A 60 -10.55 -0.27 10.33
C ALA A 60 -10.18 -0.85 8.95
N LEU A 61 -11.06 -1.65 8.32
CA LEU A 61 -10.84 -2.13 6.95
C LEU A 61 -10.86 -0.99 5.92
N LEU A 62 -11.65 0.06 6.15
CA LEU A 62 -11.78 1.16 5.21
C LEU A 62 -10.44 1.87 4.95
N PRO A 63 -9.72 2.39 5.96
CA PRO A 63 -8.41 2.98 5.73
C PRO A 63 -7.40 1.93 5.24
N ALA A 64 -7.45 0.68 5.71
CA ALA A 64 -6.55 -0.37 5.24
C ALA A 64 -6.66 -0.60 3.72
N LEU A 65 -7.88 -0.69 3.19
CA LEU A 65 -8.14 -0.87 1.75
C LEU A 65 -7.79 0.39 0.94
N MET A 66 -8.13 1.58 1.44
CA MET A 66 -7.76 2.83 0.77
C MET A 66 -6.25 2.99 0.65
N PHE A 67 -5.51 2.75 1.73
CA PHE A 67 -4.05 2.85 1.70
C PHE A 67 -3.42 1.75 0.85
N TRP A 68 -4.00 0.55 0.79
CA TRP A 68 -3.52 -0.49 -0.13
C TRP A 68 -3.60 -0.02 -1.59
N GLY A 69 -4.73 0.58 -1.99
CA GLY A 69 -4.89 1.12 -3.33
C GLY A 69 -3.92 2.27 -3.63
N LEU A 70 -3.73 3.18 -2.67
CA LEU A 70 -2.82 4.31 -2.81
C LEU A 70 -1.35 3.87 -2.90
N ASP A 71 -0.96 2.88 -2.11
CA ASP A 71 0.38 2.31 -2.12
C ASP A 71 0.65 1.55 -3.43
N ALA A 72 -0.35 0.83 -3.94
CA ALA A 72 -0.31 0.22 -5.26
C ALA A 72 -0.15 1.27 -6.39
N TYR A 73 -0.78 2.44 -6.23
CA TYR A 73 -0.60 3.55 -7.15
C TYR A 73 0.85 4.06 -7.14
N TYR A 74 1.43 4.34 -5.96
CA TYR A 74 2.81 4.81 -5.87
C TYR A 74 3.80 3.79 -6.45
N LEU A 75 3.63 2.51 -6.14
CA LEU A 75 4.47 1.44 -6.68
C LEU A 75 4.33 1.29 -8.20
N ARG A 76 3.14 1.52 -8.76
CA ARG A 76 2.93 1.51 -10.21
C ARG A 76 3.73 2.63 -10.88
N ILE A 77 3.60 3.85 -10.37
CA ILE A 77 4.33 5.00 -10.92
C ILE A 77 5.84 4.79 -10.77
N GLU A 78 6.30 4.21 -9.65
CA GLU A 78 7.71 3.86 -9.45
C GLU A 78 8.23 2.90 -10.53
N ARG A 79 7.47 1.84 -10.86
CA ARG A 79 7.83 0.89 -11.92
C ARG A 79 7.91 1.56 -13.29
N LEU A 80 6.99 2.47 -13.59
CA LEU A 80 7.01 3.24 -14.83
C LEU A 80 8.27 4.11 -14.94
N TYR A 81 8.67 4.78 -13.85
CA TYR A 81 9.92 5.54 -13.83
C TYR A 81 11.18 4.66 -13.88
N ARG A 82 11.15 3.45 -13.31
CA ARG A 82 12.24 2.47 -13.49
C ARG A 82 12.37 2.04 -14.94
N ASN A 83 11.26 1.77 -15.63
CA ASN A 83 11.27 1.46 -17.07
C ASN A 83 11.80 2.65 -17.89
N LEU A 84 11.41 3.89 -17.56
CA LEU A 84 11.95 5.10 -18.19
C LEU A 84 13.46 5.20 -17.98
N TYR A 85 13.94 4.98 -16.74
CA TYR A 85 15.36 4.97 -16.41
C TYR A 85 16.14 3.96 -17.25
N ASP A 86 15.62 2.73 -17.37
CA ASP A 86 16.25 1.67 -18.15
C ASP A 86 16.30 2.00 -19.64
N LYS A 87 15.25 2.60 -20.20
CA LYS A 87 15.23 3.10 -21.58
C LYS A 87 16.30 4.15 -21.82
N VAL A 88 16.35 5.19 -20.98
CA VAL A 88 17.33 6.29 -21.12
C VAL A 88 18.77 5.80 -20.91
N ARG A 89 19.00 4.84 -20.00
CA ARG A 89 20.31 4.23 -19.79
C ARG A 89 20.82 3.51 -21.03
N GLN A 90 19.96 2.82 -21.78
CA GLN A 90 20.35 2.08 -22.99
C GLN A 90 20.77 3.02 -24.13
N THR A 91 20.13 4.20 -24.24
CA THR A 91 20.48 5.30 -25.16
C THR A 91 21.91 5.83 -24.96
N ARG A 92 22.49 5.63 -23.76
CA ARG A 92 23.90 5.99 -23.48
C ARG A 92 24.89 5.24 -24.37
N GLY A 93 24.58 3.99 -24.73
CA GLY A 93 25.47 3.10 -25.49
C GLY A 93 25.35 3.24 -27.01
N SER A 94 24.39 4.02 -27.51
CA SER A 94 24.16 4.21 -28.95
C SER A 94 24.60 5.63 -29.36
N PRO A 95 25.50 5.77 -30.36
CA PRO A 95 25.95 7.07 -30.85
C PRO A 95 24.84 7.89 -31.51
N ASP A 96 23.88 7.23 -32.17
CA ASP A 96 22.88 7.86 -33.06
C ASP A 96 21.49 8.06 -32.44
N SER A 97 21.30 7.71 -31.17
CA SER A 97 19.99 7.80 -30.53
C SER A 97 19.80 9.17 -29.87
N GLU A 98 18.87 9.97 -30.39
CA GLU A 98 18.40 11.18 -29.73
C GLU A 98 17.74 10.83 -28.39
N VAL A 99 18.12 11.57 -27.34
CA VAL A 99 17.58 11.39 -25.99
C VAL A 99 16.35 12.27 -25.88
N ASP A 100 15.17 11.67 -25.80
CA ASP A 100 13.97 12.36 -25.35
C ASP A 100 14.08 12.60 -23.83
N PHE A 101 14.19 13.86 -23.43
CA PHE A 101 14.30 14.28 -22.02
C PHE A 101 12.94 14.42 -21.33
N SER A 102 11.86 13.95 -21.96
CA SER A 102 10.53 13.92 -21.37
C SER A 102 10.50 13.08 -20.07
N LEU A 103 9.85 13.63 -19.03
CA LEU A 103 9.53 12.91 -17.80
C LEU A 103 8.12 12.29 -17.83
N ASP A 104 7.49 12.30 -19.01
CA ASP A 104 6.16 11.77 -19.20
C ASP A 104 6.19 10.24 -19.30
N VAL A 105 5.55 9.59 -18.32
CA VAL A 105 5.37 8.14 -18.27
C VAL A 105 3.96 7.70 -18.68
N SER A 106 3.11 8.64 -19.13
CA SER A 106 1.72 8.37 -19.53
C SER A 106 1.64 7.41 -20.72
N SER A 107 2.57 7.53 -21.67
CA SER A 107 2.71 6.66 -22.85
C SER A 107 3.08 5.22 -22.52
N LEU A 108 3.71 5.00 -21.36
CA LEU A 108 4.10 3.68 -20.82
C LEU A 108 2.99 3.03 -19.98
N SER A 109 1.92 3.79 -19.68
CA SER A 109 1.14 3.56 -18.46
C SER A 109 0.15 2.39 -18.53
N ASN A 110 -0.42 2.05 -19.68
CA ASN A 110 -1.60 1.16 -19.71
C ASN A 110 -1.35 -0.27 -20.21
N GLN A 111 -0.28 -0.53 -20.98
CA GLN A 111 0.00 -1.88 -21.49
C GLN A 111 1.00 -2.67 -20.63
N GLU A 112 1.97 -2.01 -20.00
CA GLU A 112 3.07 -2.72 -19.31
C GLU A 112 2.87 -2.90 -17.80
N THR A 113 2.04 -2.09 -17.14
CA THR A 113 1.91 -2.10 -15.66
C THR A 113 0.46 -1.85 -15.17
N PRO A 114 -0.42 -2.86 -15.23
CA PRO A 114 -1.79 -2.73 -14.75
C PRO A 114 -1.83 -2.49 -13.23
N TRP A 115 -2.58 -1.47 -12.79
CA TRP A 115 -2.67 -1.07 -11.37
C TRP A 115 -3.13 -2.21 -10.45
N ILE A 116 -4.11 -3.00 -10.89
CA ILE A 116 -4.60 -4.17 -10.14
C ILE A 116 -3.48 -5.21 -9.95
N GLY A 117 -2.68 -5.48 -11.00
CA GLY A 117 -1.55 -6.40 -10.89
C GLY A 117 -0.46 -5.90 -9.94
N VAL A 118 -0.32 -4.59 -9.78
CA VAL A 118 0.61 -3.98 -8.81
C VAL A 118 0.06 -4.08 -7.38
N ALA A 119 -1.25 -3.93 -7.19
CA ALA A 119 -1.89 -4.08 -5.88
C ALA A 119 -1.67 -5.48 -5.29
N PHE A 120 -1.69 -6.53 -6.12
CA PHE A 120 -1.39 -7.91 -5.72
C PHE A 120 0.08 -8.31 -5.84
N SER A 121 1.00 -7.34 -5.91
CA SER A 121 2.42 -7.64 -6.05
C SER A 121 3.04 -8.20 -4.77
N LYS A 122 4.15 -8.94 -4.93
CA LYS A 122 4.90 -9.60 -3.85
C LYS A 122 5.29 -8.68 -2.69
N THR A 123 5.40 -7.37 -2.92
CA THR A 123 5.82 -6.39 -1.91
C THR A 123 4.67 -5.78 -1.12
N LEU A 124 3.47 -5.69 -1.71
CA LEU A 124 2.30 -5.09 -1.05
C LEU A 124 1.39 -6.15 -0.43
N PHE A 125 1.22 -7.27 -1.12
CA PHE A 125 0.34 -8.35 -0.68
C PHE A 125 0.60 -8.83 0.76
N PRO A 126 1.81 -9.25 1.16
CA PRO A 126 2.01 -9.75 2.53
C PRO A 126 1.79 -8.67 3.60
N PHE A 127 2.05 -7.40 3.28
CA PHE A 127 1.87 -6.28 4.21
C PHE A 127 0.37 -6.03 4.47
N TYR A 128 -0.42 -5.79 3.42
CA TYR A 128 -1.84 -5.48 3.61
C TYR A 128 -2.67 -6.70 4.02
N ILE A 129 -2.29 -7.91 3.59
CA ILE A 129 -2.95 -9.14 4.07
C ILE A 129 -2.69 -9.36 5.55
N SER A 130 -1.47 -9.14 6.05
CA SER A 130 -1.21 -9.25 7.50
C SER A 130 -1.94 -8.17 8.29
N LEU A 131 -2.02 -6.95 7.79
CA LEU A 131 -2.79 -5.86 8.41
C LEU A 131 -4.30 -6.19 8.47
N ILE A 132 -4.88 -6.67 7.36
CA ILE A 132 -6.27 -7.10 7.31
C ILE A 132 -6.52 -8.29 8.23
N ALA A 133 -5.60 -9.26 8.29
CA ALA A 133 -5.72 -10.41 9.19
C ALA A 133 -5.79 -9.97 10.66
N VAL A 134 -4.98 -9.00 11.08
CA VAL A 134 -5.04 -8.43 12.44
C VAL A 134 -6.40 -7.80 12.70
N ILE A 135 -6.94 -7.00 11.77
CA ILE A 135 -8.26 -6.38 11.90
C ILE A 135 -9.34 -7.45 12.07
N VAL A 136 -9.32 -8.51 11.25
CA VAL A 136 -10.29 -9.62 11.31
C VAL A 136 -10.19 -10.36 12.64
N VAL A 137 -8.98 -10.69 13.09
CA VAL A 137 -8.78 -11.39 14.38
C VAL A 137 -9.33 -10.56 15.54
N VAL A 138 -9.02 -9.26 15.60
CA VAL A 138 -9.54 -8.38 16.65
C VAL A 138 -11.06 -8.26 16.59
N ALA A 139 -11.63 -8.11 15.39
CA ALA A 139 -13.08 -8.01 15.21
C ALA A 139 -13.81 -9.29 15.65
N VAL A 140 -13.30 -10.47 15.27
CA VAL A 140 -13.90 -11.77 15.62
C VAL A 140 -13.77 -12.05 17.12
N LEU A 141 -12.60 -11.85 17.72
CA LEU A 141 -12.39 -12.04 19.15
C LEU A 141 -13.27 -11.09 19.97
N GLY A 142 -13.38 -9.83 19.54
CA GLY A 142 -14.27 -8.85 20.19
C GLY A 142 -15.74 -9.28 20.15
N GLN A 143 -16.20 -9.81 19.02
CA GLN A 143 -17.57 -10.33 18.89
C GLN A 143 -17.82 -11.57 19.76
N GLN A 144 -16.89 -12.52 19.78
CA GLN A 144 -17.01 -13.74 20.60
C GLN A 144 -17.05 -13.41 22.09
N PHE A 145 -16.18 -12.50 22.54
CA PHE A 145 -16.15 -12.06 23.93
C PHE A 145 -17.48 -11.43 24.36
N GLN A 146 -18.06 -10.56 23.54
CA GLN A 146 -19.34 -9.93 23.86
C GLN A 146 -20.51 -10.93 23.88
N ARG A 147 -20.52 -11.92 22.98
CA ARG A 147 -21.52 -13.01 22.99
C ARG A 147 -21.44 -13.83 24.27
N SER A 148 -20.23 -14.18 24.72
CA SER A 148 -20.04 -14.91 25.97
C SER A 148 -20.55 -14.16 27.21
N ILE A 149 -20.48 -12.82 27.22
CA ILE A 149 -21.05 -12.01 28.30
C ILE A 149 -22.58 -11.96 28.19
N GLY A 150 -23.13 -11.81 26.98
CA GLY A 150 -24.57 -11.74 26.74
C GLY A 150 -25.34 -13.02 27.06
N GLU A 151 -24.71 -14.19 26.96
CA GLU A 151 -25.31 -15.50 27.27
C GLU A 151 -25.21 -15.91 28.75
N SER A 152 -24.61 -15.07 29.61
CA SER A 152 -24.44 -15.37 31.03
C SER A 152 -25.77 -15.32 31.83
N PRO A 153 -25.88 -15.99 33.00
CA PRO A 153 -27.12 -16.56 33.58
C PRO A 153 -28.34 -15.65 33.79
N GLN A 154 -28.21 -14.32 33.67
CA GLN A 154 -29.33 -13.38 33.86
C GLN A 154 -30.43 -13.51 32.79
N ALA A 155 -30.08 -13.90 31.55
CA ALA A 155 -31.06 -14.16 30.50
C ALA A 155 -31.94 -15.38 30.83
N ALA A 156 -31.35 -16.44 31.40
CA ALA A 156 -32.04 -17.64 31.83
C ALA A 156 -33.01 -17.39 33.00
N VAL A 157 -32.64 -16.50 33.94
CA VAL A 157 -33.51 -16.10 35.05
C VAL A 157 -34.74 -15.32 34.55
N SER A 158 -34.57 -14.42 33.57
CA SER A 158 -35.69 -13.66 33.00
C SER A 158 -36.66 -14.52 32.16
N ALA A 159 -36.15 -15.58 31.52
CA ALA A 159 -36.95 -16.52 30.73
C ALA A 159 -37.70 -17.53 31.63
N GLY A 160 -37.08 -17.96 32.74
CA GLY A 160 -37.72 -18.83 33.73
C GLY A 160 -38.89 -18.20 34.48
N GLN A 161 -38.93 -16.86 34.58
CA GLN A 161 -39.98 -16.14 35.30
C GLN A 161 -41.22 -15.80 34.44
N LYS A 162 -41.14 -15.97 33.11
CA LYS A 162 -42.27 -15.77 32.17
C LYS A 162 -43.03 -17.05 31.83
N GLY A 163 -42.70 -18.18 32.44
CA GLY A 163 -43.16 -19.52 32.05
C GLY A 163 -44.12 -20.22 33.02
N THR A 164 -44.80 -19.52 33.93
CA THR A 164 -45.81 -20.14 34.82
C THR A 164 -47.17 -19.44 34.68
N PRO A 165 -48.17 -20.05 34.02
CA PRO A 165 -49.57 -19.79 34.32
C PRO A 165 -49.99 -20.43 35.65
#